data_AF-A0A8C6LS01-F1
#
_entry.id   AF-A0A8C6LS01-F1
#
_cell.length_a   1.000
_cell.length_b   1.000
_cell.length_c   1.000
_cell.angle_alpha   90.00
_cell.angle_beta   90.00
_cell.angle_gamma   90.00
#
_symmetry.space_group_name_H-M   'P 1'
#
loop_
_entity.id
_entity.type
_entity.pdbx_description
1 polymer ?
#
loop_
_entity_poly.entity_id
_entity_poly.type
_entity_poly.pdbx_seq_one_letter_code
_entity_poly.pdbx_strand_id
1 'polypeptide(L)'
;MIHPDGVVPVLTFLRDHTNAQFRSMIDLTAVDIPTRQNRFEGSIVSRINELTPVDSAVPVHLAANWYEREVWDMFGVFFANHPDLRRILTDYGFEGHPFRKDFPLSGYVELRYDDEVKRVVAEPVELAQEFRKFDLNTPWEVFPAFREPQQAEPKLEAGDASSEKK
;
A
#
# COMPACT_ATOMS: atom_id res chain seq x y z
N MET A 1 3.72 -14.55 -5.86
CA MET A 1 3.75 -13.74 -4.62
C MET A 1 4.87 -14.30 -3.76
N ILE A 2 5.68 -13.44 -3.16
CA ILE A 2 6.76 -13.86 -2.26
C ILE A 2 6.37 -13.57 -0.81
N HIS A 3 6.88 -14.38 0.09
CA HIS A 3 6.76 -14.12 1.52
C HIS A 3 7.59 -12.87 1.88
N PRO A 4 7.14 -11.99 2.79
CA PRO A 4 7.90 -10.79 3.20
C PRO A 4 9.34 -11.10 3.63
N ASP A 5 9.55 -12.18 4.39
CA ASP A 5 10.90 -12.60 4.84
C ASP A 5 11.82 -13.04 3.68
N GLY A 6 11.23 -13.37 2.52
CA GLY A 6 11.95 -13.88 1.34
C GLY A 6 12.36 -12.79 0.34
N VAL A 7 12.13 -11.50 0.65
CA VAL A 7 12.39 -10.41 -0.30
C VAL A 7 13.87 -10.32 -0.67
N VAL A 8 14.78 -10.28 0.30
CA VAL A 8 16.23 -10.13 0.04
C VAL A 8 16.83 -11.33 -0.72
N PRO A 9 16.55 -12.61 -0.35
CA PRO A 9 17.04 -13.76 -1.10
C PRO A 9 16.55 -13.78 -2.55
N VAL A 10 15.27 -13.46 -2.79
CA VAL A 10 14.69 -13.47 -4.13
C VAL A 10 15.28 -12.36 -4.99
N LEU A 11 15.42 -11.14 -4.45
CA LEU A 11 16.05 -10.04 -5.18
C LEU A 11 17.51 -10.33 -5.52
N THR A 12 18.24 -10.96 -4.61
CA THR A 12 19.62 -11.36 -4.86
C THR A 12 19.69 -12.41 -5.98
N PHE A 13 18.79 -13.39 -5.97
CA PHE A 13 18.66 -14.36 -7.07
C PHE A 13 18.35 -13.68 -8.41
N LEU A 14 17.40 -12.75 -8.43
CA LEU A 14 17.01 -12.02 -9.65
C LEU A 14 18.15 -11.18 -10.22
N ARG A 15 18.98 -10.59 -9.36
CA ARG A 15 20.15 -9.79 -9.75
C ARG A 15 21.29 -10.67 -10.29
N ASP A 16 21.60 -11.76 -9.59
CA ASP A 16 22.86 -12.51 -9.78
C ASP A 16 22.71 -13.75 -10.67
N HIS A 17 21.50 -14.31 -10.83
CA HIS A 17 21.31 -15.51 -11.64
C HIS A 17 21.51 -15.24 -13.14
N THR A 18 22.25 -16.12 -13.81
CA THR A 18 22.65 -15.98 -15.23
C THR A 18 21.48 -15.80 -16.18
N ASN A 19 20.32 -16.40 -15.89
CA ASN A 19 19.13 -16.27 -16.72
C ASN A 19 18.23 -15.08 -16.34
N ALA A 20 18.37 -14.51 -15.14
CA ALA A 20 17.47 -13.47 -14.63
C ALA A 20 18.05 -12.07 -14.77
N GLN A 21 19.35 -11.85 -14.46
CA GLN A 21 20.12 -10.61 -14.67
C GLN A 21 19.36 -9.28 -14.55
N PHE A 22 18.43 -9.17 -13.61
CA PHE A 22 17.68 -7.93 -13.36
C PHE A 22 18.57 -6.96 -12.56
N ARG A 23 19.49 -6.28 -13.25
CA ARG A 23 20.50 -5.42 -12.62
C ARG A 23 19.94 -4.07 -12.15
N SER A 24 19.00 -3.50 -12.91
CA SER A 24 18.43 -2.20 -12.61
C SER A 24 17.08 -2.37 -11.90
N MET A 25 16.95 -1.74 -10.74
CA MET A 25 15.65 -1.51 -10.13
C MET A 25 15.04 -0.27 -10.77
N ILE A 26 13.78 -0.38 -11.22
CA ILE A 26 13.06 0.72 -11.88
C ILE A 26 12.22 1.47 -10.87
N ASP A 27 11.45 0.75 -10.07
CA ASP A 27 10.51 1.34 -9.12
C ASP A 27 10.24 0.37 -7.97
N LEU A 28 9.94 0.93 -6.80
CA LEU A 28 9.43 0.21 -5.65
C LEU A 28 8.28 1.02 -5.07
N THR A 29 7.07 0.48 -5.23
CA THR A 29 5.82 1.10 -4.81
C THR A 29 5.08 0.21 -3.84
N ALA A 30 4.14 0.79 -3.09
CA ALA A 30 3.17 0.08 -2.28
C ALA A 30 1.75 0.47 -2.68
N VAL A 31 0.82 -0.44 -2.47
CA VAL A 31 -0.60 -0.25 -2.71
C VAL A 31 -1.35 -0.58 -1.43
N ASP A 32 -2.21 0.35 -1.02
CA ASP A 32 -3.08 0.18 0.13
C ASP A 32 -4.43 -0.43 -0.27
N ILE A 33 -4.73 -1.61 0.26
CA ILE A 33 -5.98 -2.35 0.08
C ILE A 33 -6.59 -2.64 1.48
N PRO A 34 -7.51 -1.79 1.98
CA PRO A 34 -8.01 -1.89 3.35
C PRO A 34 -8.89 -3.12 3.61
N THR A 35 -9.39 -3.80 2.57
CA THR A 35 -10.25 -4.99 2.72
C THR A 35 -9.47 -6.25 3.11
N ARG A 36 -8.14 -6.23 3.04
CA ARG A 36 -7.29 -7.39 3.34
C ARG A 36 -6.72 -7.28 4.75
N GLN A 37 -6.46 -8.44 5.38
CA GLN A 37 -5.76 -8.49 6.68
C GLN A 37 -4.38 -7.84 6.61
N ASN A 38 -3.64 -8.16 5.53
CA ASN A 38 -2.40 -7.47 5.19
C ASN A 38 -2.73 -6.35 4.21
N ARG A 39 -2.83 -5.15 4.79
CA ARG A 39 -3.30 -3.93 4.14
C ARG A 39 -2.41 -3.49 2.98
N PHE A 40 -1.09 -3.60 3.12
CA PHE A 40 -0.16 -3.11 2.12
C PHE A 40 0.34 -4.22 1.21
N GLU A 41 0.27 -4.00 -0.09
CA GLU A 41 0.90 -4.85 -1.11
C GLU A 41 2.03 -4.07 -1.77
N GLY A 42 3.27 -4.53 -1.57
CA GLY A 42 4.42 -3.98 -2.28
C GLY A 42 4.43 -4.42 -3.75
N SER A 43 5.06 -3.64 -4.63
CA SER A 43 5.27 -3.99 -6.05
C SER A 43 6.00 -5.33 -6.23
N ILE A 44 6.85 -5.71 -5.27
CA ILE A 44 7.54 -7.01 -5.21
C ILE A 44 6.62 -8.11 -4.61
N VAL A 45 5.31 -7.88 -4.56
CA VAL A 45 4.24 -8.85 -4.25
C VAL A 45 4.39 -9.53 -2.88
N SER A 46 4.95 -8.81 -1.91
CA SER A 46 4.92 -9.16 -0.49
C SER A 46 3.76 -8.44 0.19
N ARG A 47 3.00 -9.18 1.00
CA ARG A 47 1.85 -8.66 1.75
C ARG A 47 2.28 -8.28 3.16
N ILE A 48 2.07 -7.03 3.53
CA ILE A 48 2.67 -6.41 4.71
C ILE A 48 1.56 -5.78 5.56
N ASN A 49 1.69 -5.89 6.88
CA ASN A 49 0.85 -5.19 7.86
C ASN A 49 1.49 -3.86 8.24
N GLU A 50 0.71 -2.94 8.83
CA GLU A 50 1.23 -1.61 9.22
C GLU A 50 2.39 -1.68 10.23
N LEU A 51 2.41 -2.73 11.06
CA LEU A 51 3.37 -2.89 12.16
C LEU A 51 4.51 -3.85 11.83
N THR A 52 4.38 -4.66 10.79
CA THR A 52 5.39 -5.67 10.46
C THR A 52 6.49 -5.01 9.62
N PRO A 53 7.73 -4.92 10.12
CA PRO A 53 8.83 -4.38 9.35
C PRO A 53 9.21 -5.34 8.21
N VAL A 54 9.71 -4.79 7.10
CA VAL A 54 10.24 -5.54 5.95
C VAL A 54 11.73 -5.28 5.82
N ASP A 55 12.52 -6.28 5.43
CA ASP A 55 13.94 -6.05 5.20
C ASP A 55 14.19 -5.12 4.00
N SER A 56 15.08 -4.16 4.20
CA SER A 56 15.53 -3.23 3.16
C SER A 56 16.23 -3.96 2.00
N ALA A 57 15.91 -3.58 0.77
CA ALA A 57 16.53 -4.06 -0.47
C ALA A 57 17.75 -3.21 -0.90
N VAL A 58 18.10 -2.15 -0.15
CA VAL A 58 19.31 -1.32 -0.36
C VAL A 58 20.61 -2.11 -0.56
N PRO A 59 20.93 -3.17 0.21
CA PRO A 59 22.16 -3.94 -0.02
C PRO A 59 22.17 -4.70 -1.36
N VAL A 60 21.00 -4.95 -1.96
CA VAL A 60 20.89 -5.60 -3.27
C VAL A 60 20.91 -4.55 -4.39
N HIS A 61 20.10 -3.50 -4.24
CA HIS A 61 19.99 -2.40 -5.18
C HIS A 61 20.11 -1.06 -4.45
N LEU A 62 21.19 -0.33 -4.71
CA LEU A 62 21.41 1.01 -4.15
C LEU A 62 20.30 2.01 -4.51
N ALA A 63 19.65 1.82 -5.66
CA ALA A 63 18.52 2.65 -6.10
C ALA A 63 17.31 2.55 -5.15
N ALA A 64 17.16 1.44 -4.41
CA ALA A 64 16.02 1.21 -3.50
C ALA A 64 15.95 2.22 -2.34
N ASN A 65 17.07 2.87 -2.00
CA ASN A 65 17.15 3.80 -0.86
C ASN A 65 16.09 4.92 -0.93
N TRP A 66 15.91 5.53 -2.11
CA TRP A 66 14.94 6.62 -2.26
C TRP A 66 13.50 6.11 -2.27
N TYR A 67 13.25 4.98 -2.94
CA TYR A 67 11.91 4.41 -3.01
C TYR A 67 11.43 3.85 -1.67
N GLU A 68 12.30 3.21 -0.89
CA GLU A 68 11.95 2.73 0.45
C GLU A 68 11.59 3.91 1.38
N ARG A 69 12.28 5.04 1.24
CA ARG A 69 11.93 6.28 1.96
C ARG A 69 10.61 6.88 1.48
N GLU A 70 10.34 6.87 0.19
CA GLU A 70 9.07 7.32 -0.36
C GLU A 70 7.90 6.46 0.14
N VAL A 71 8.06 5.14 0.11
CA VAL A 71 7.05 4.19 0.60
C VAL A 71 6.82 4.37 2.11
N TRP A 72 7.87 4.61 2.89
CA TRP A 72 7.74 4.97 4.31
C TRP A 72 6.96 6.27 4.51
N ASP A 73 7.27 7.31 3.74
CA ASP A 73 6.61 8.62 3.87
C ASP A 73 5.12 8.56 3.47
N MET A 74 4.82 7.91 2.35
CA MET A 74 3.47 7.87 1.76
C MET A 74 2.53 6.84 2.38
N PHE A 75 3.05 5.67 2.79
CA PHE A 75 2.25 4.54 3.29
C PHE A 75 2.56 4.17 4.75
N GLY A 76 3.73 4.53 5.27
CA GLY A 76 4.14 4.19 6.63
C GLY A 76 4.60 2.74 6.79
N VAL A 77 5.08 2.11 5.71
CA VAL A 77 5.65 0.76 5.76
C VAL A 77 7.11 0.83 6.20
N PHE A 78 7.43 0.23 7.33
CA PHE A 78 8.77 0.30 7.92
C PHE A 78 9.75 -0.67 7.26
N PHE A 79 10.94 -0.18 6.88
CA PHE A 79 12.02 -1.00 6.35
C PHE A 79 13.12 -1.19 7.40
N ALA A 80 13.34 -2.43 7.82
CA ALA A 80 14.44 -2.82 8.69
C ALA A 80 15.78 -2.77 7.94
N ASN A 81 16.87 -2.42 8.64
CA ASN A 81 18.23 -2.35 8.10
C ASN A 81 18.46 -1.26 7.01
N HIS A 82 17.54 -0.31 6.85
CA HIS A 82 17.73 0.85 5.98
C HIS A 82 18.73 1.85 6.58
N PRO A 83 19.69 2.42 5.81
CA PRO A 83 20.72 3.33 6.33
C PRO A 83 20.21 4.68 6.86
N ASP A 84 19.23 5.31 6.17
CA ASP A 84 18.61 6.59 6.57
C ASP A 84 17.12 6.61 6.21
N LEU A 85 16.27 6.02 7.06
CA LEU A 85 14.82 6.01 6.82
C LEU A 85 14.19 7.27 7.41
N ARG A 86 13.94 8.26 6.56
CA ARG A 86 13.24 9.51 6.90
C ARG A 86 12.39 9.99 5.74
N ARG A 87 11.47 10.90 6.05
CA ARG A 87 10.58 11.56 5.08
C ARG A 87 11.36 12.27 3.98
N ILE A 88 10.72 12.42 2.81
CA ILE A 88 11.35 13.01 1.63
C ILE A 88 10.38 13.87 0.81
N LEU A 89 9.10 13.52 0.75
CA LEU A 89 8.08 14.26 0.00
C LEU A 89 7.22 15.14 0.89
N THR A 90 6.91 14.70 2.11
CA THR A 90 6.06 15.47 3.03
C THR A 90 6.84 16.57 3.75
N ASP A 91 6.10 17.55 4.26
CA ASP A 91 6.67 18.60 5.10
C ASP A 91 7.28 18.01 6.39
N TYR A 92 8.27 18.71 6.95
CA TYR A 92 9.05 18.26 8.09
C TYR A 92 8.18 17.94 9.32
N GLY A 93 7.14 18.73 9.55
CA GLY A 93 6.19 18.58 10.66
C GLY A 93 4.89 17.85 10.31
N PHE A 94 4.80 17.22 9.14
CA PHE A 94 3.56 16.58 8.70
C PHE A 94 3.13 15.45 9.64
N GLU A 95 1.83 15.19 9.82
CA GLU A 95 1.37 14.06 10.62
C GLU A 95 0.45 13.18 9.76
N GLY A 96 0.79 11.88 9.70
CA GLY A 96 0.09 10.91 8.86
C GLY A 96 0.82 10.54 7.57
N HIS A 97 0.17 9.69 6.79
CA HIS A 97 0.68 9.07 5.57
C HIS A 97 -0.30 9.32 4.41
N PRO A 98 0.00 10.22 3.46
CA PRO A 98 -0.98 10.75 2.51
C PRO A 98 -1.68 9.72 1.60
N PHE A 99 -0.99 8.65 1.21
CA PHE A 99 -1.53 7.67 0.25
C PHE A 99 -2.29 6.51 0.90
N ARG A 100 -2.47 6.55 2.22
CA ARG A 100 -3.44 5.66 2.89
C ARG A 100 -4.85 6.04 2.48
N LYS A 101 -5.69 5.05 2.20
CA LYS A 101 -7.09 5.24 1.77
C LYS A 101 -7.98 5.92 2.83
N ASP A 102 -7.54 5.93 4.08
CA ASP A 102 -8.25 6.59 5.19
C ASP A 102 -7.91 8.09 5.29
N PHE A 103 -6.85 8.55 4.62
CA PHE A 103 -6.39 9.92 4.70
C PHE A 103 -7.28 10.85 3.83
N PRO A 104 -7.74 12.00 4.35
CA PRO A 104 -8.58 12.91 3.58
C PRO A 104 -7.77 13.62 2.49
N LEU A 105 -8.37 13.84 1.32
CA LEU A 105 -7.71 14.48 0.18
C LEU A 105 -7.14 15.87 0.52
N SER A 106 -7.86 16.63 1.34
CA SER A 106 -7.46 17.99 1.74
C SER A 106 -6.42 18.03 2.85
N GLY A 107 -6.11 16.87 3.47
CA GLY A 107 -5.32 16.81 4.69
C GLY A 107 -6.06 17.38 5.90
N TYR A 108 -5.31 17.59 6.99
CA TYR A 108 -5.83 18.11 8.24
C TYR A 108 -5.44 19.56 8.52
N VAL A 109 -4.36 20.04 7.89
CA VAL A 109 -3.76 21.34 8.17
C VAL A 109 -3.59 22.14 6.89
N GLU A 110 -3.76 23.46 7.01
CA GLU A 110 -3.43 24.45 6.00
C GLU A 110 -2.41 25.44 6.55
N LEU A 111 -1.66 26.09 5.66
CA LEU A 111 -0.63 27.06 6.01
C LEU A 111 -1.10 28.46 5.63
N ARG A 112 -1.11 29.37 6.60
CA ARG A 112 -1.33 30.81 6.37
C ARG A 112 -0.20 31.64 6.95
N TYR A 113 0.10 32.78 6.33
CA TYR A 113 0.98 33.77 6.94
C TYR A 113 0.19 34.58 7.96
N ASP A 114 0.73 34.70 9.17
CA ASP A 114 0.17 35.50 10.24
C ASP A 114 1.08 36.70 10.50
N ASP A 115 0.56 37.92 10.33
CA ASP A 115 1.32 39.15 10.49
C ASP A 115 1.60 39.51 11.96
N GLU A 116 0.78 39.04 12.91
CA GLU A 116 0.97 39.31 14.33
C GLU A 116 2.24 38.63 14.86
N VAL A 117 2.45 37.38 14.46
CA VAL A 117 3.63 36.57 14.79
C VAL A 117 4.71 36.60 13.70
N LYS A 118 4.45 37.26 12.56
CA LYS A 118 5.35 37.38 11.39
C LYS A 118 5.93 36.05 10.92
N ARG A 119 5.11 35.00 10.91
CA ARG A 119 5.52 33.64 10.53
C ARG A 119 4.38 32.90 9.85
N VAL A 120 4.73 31.82 9.15
CA VAL A 120 3.74 30.86 8.64
C VAL A 120 3.26 29.99 9.80
N VAL A 121 1.95 29.91 9.99
CA VAL A 121 1.29 29.07 11.00
C VAL A 121 0.50 27.96 10.30
N ALA A 122 0.48 26.79 10.93
CA ALA A 122 -0.34 25.65 10.51
C ALA A 122 -1.62 25.63 11.34
N GLU A 123 -2.76 25.68 10.66
CA GLU A 123 -4.09 25.68 11.29
C GLU A 123 -4.96 24.56 10.70
N PRO A 124 -6.02 24.12 11.40
CA PRO A 124 -6.97 23.17 10.85
C PRO A 124 -7.55 23.68 9.53
N VAL A 125 -7.70 22.79 8.55
CA VAL A 125 -8.14 23.16 7.20
C VAL A 125 -9.58 23.71 7.19
N GLU A 126 -9.78 24.87 6.58
CA GLU A 126 -11.10 25.48 6.37
C GLU A 126 -11.29 25.83 4.89
N LEU A 127 -11.98 24.95 4.16
CA LEU A 127 -12.22 25.16 2.74
C LEU A 127 -13.42 26.06 2.50
N ALA A 128 -13.23 27.16 1.78
CA ALA A 128 -14.33 28.03 1.33
C ALA A 128 -15.36 27.27 0.45
N GLN A 129 -14.91 26.24 -0.27
CA GLN A 129 -15.78 25.31 -0.99
C GLN A 129 -15.33 23.88 -0.74
N GLU A 130 -16.25 23.04 -0.27
CA GLU A 130 -15.99 21.63 -0.03
C GLU A 130 -15.73 20.85 -1.33
N PHE A 131 -14.95 19.77 -1.20
CA PHE A 131 -14.73 18.83 -2.28
C PHE A 131 -16.03 18.07 -2.62
N ARG A 132 -16.52 18.26 -3.85
CA ARG A 132 -17.72 17.57 -4.34
C ARG A 132 -17.34 16.20 -4.88
N LYS A 133 -17.62 15.15 -4.11
CA LYS A 133 -17.48 13.76 -4.57
C LYS A 133 -18.63 13.41 -5.52
N PHE A 134 -18.32 13.18 -6.79
CA PHE A 134 -19.26 12.63 -7.76
C PHE A 134 -19.13 11.11 -7.80
N ASP A 135 -20.25 10.39 -7.67
CA ASP A 135 -20.28 8.96 -7.95
C ASP A 135 -20.54 8.74 -9.43
N LEU A 136 -19.47 8.42 -10.16
CA LEU A 136 -19.50 8.20 -11.60
C LEU A 136 -19.69 6.72 -11.95
N ASN A 137 -19.85 5.85 -10.95
CA ASN A 137 -19.97 4.41 -11.18
C ASN A 137 -21.29 4.10 -11.88
N THR A 138 -21.23 3.30 -12.94
CA THR A 138 -22.42 2.80 -13.61
C THR A 138 -23.00 1.61 -12.84
N PRO A 139 -24.33 1.49 -12.72
CA PRO A 139 -24.95 0.35 -12.06
C PRO A 139 -24.83 -0.96 -12.87
N TRP A 140 -24.46 -0.86 -14.15
CA TRP A 140 -24.28 -2.00 -15.04
C TRP A 140 -22.83 -2.45 -15.06
N GLU A 141 -22.63 -3.77 -15.01
CA GLU A 141 -21.31 -4.37 -15.18
C GLU A 141 -20.83 -4.20 -16.63
N VAL A 142 -19.66 -3.59 -16.78
CA VAL A 142 -19.07 -3.31 -18.09
C VAL A 142 -18.24 -4.49 -18.62
N PHE A 143 -17.65 -5.30 -17.74
CA PHE A 143 -16.67 -6.33 -18.10
C PHE A 143 -17.06 -7.74 -17.60
N PRO A 144 -17.88 -8.50 -18.36
CA PRO A 144 -18.31 -9.85 -17.97
C PRO A 144 -17.17 -10.86 -17.74
N ALA A 145 -16.00 -10.63 -18.34
CA ALA A 145 -14.85 -11.53 -18.22
C ALA A 145 -14.21 -11.55 -16.81
N PHE A 146 -14.41 -10.49 -16.02
CA PHE A 146 -13.82 -10.34 -14.68
C PHE A 146 -14.89 -10.46 -13.58
N ARG A 147 -16.05 -11.03 -13.90
CA ARG A 147 -17.11 -11.26 -12.92
C ARG A 147 -16.64 -12.22 -11.84
N GLU A 148 -16.60 -11.75 -10.60
CA GLU A 148 -16.31 -12.61 -9.46
C GLU A 148 -17.43 -13.65 -9.28
N PRO A 149 -17.10 -14.92 -8.98
CA PRO A 149 -18.12 -15.92 -8.73
C PRO A 149 -18.93 -15.52 -7.50
N GLN A 150 -20.26 -15.56 -7.60
CA GLN A 150 -21.12 -15.41 -6.43
C GLN A 150 -20.74 -16.49 -5.41
N GLN A 151 -20.48 -16.08 -4.16
CA GLN A 151 -20.22 -17.02 -3.07
C GLN A 151 -21.43 -17.95 -2.97
N ALA A 152 -21.24 -19.22 -3.34
CA ALA A 152 -22.27 -20.23 -3.20
C ALA A 152 -22.53 -20.42 -1.70
N GLU A 153 -23.81 -20.36 -1.29
CA GLU A 153 -24.22 -20.87 0.01
C GLU A 153 -23.64 -22.29 0.17
N PRO A 154 -23.11 -22.66 1.34
CA PRO A 154 -22.49 -23.96 1.53
C PRO A 154 -23.52 -25.04 1.17
N LYS A 155 -23.21 -25.81 0.11
CA LYS A 155 -24.04 -26.95 -0.29
C LYS A 155 -24.08 -27.91 0.89
N LEU A 156 -25.23 -28.00 1.57
CA LEU A 156 -25.51 -29.08 2.50
C LEU A 156 -25.41 -30.37 1.68
N GLU A 157 -24.42 -31.21 1.98
CA GLU A 157 -24.36 -32.55 1.38
C GLU A 157 -25.65 -33.28 1.78
N ALA A 158 -26.46 -33.63 0.78
CA ALA A 158 -27.65 -34.44 1.00
C ALA A 158 -27.17 -35.76 1.59
N GLY A 159 -27.44 -35.99 2.88
CA GLY A 159 -27.05 -37.21 3.58
C GLY A 159 -27.53 -38.42 2.79
N ASP A 160 -26.62 -39.38 2.58
CA ASP A 160 -26.90 -40.66 1.93
C ASP A 160 -28.21 -41.24 2.46
N ALA A 161 -29.21 -41.33 1.60
CA ALA A 161 -30.43 -42.06 1.92
C ALA A 161 -30.02 -43.52 2.09
N SER A 162 -30.08 -44.00 3.34
CA SER A 162 -29.89 -45.39 3.73
C SER A 162 -30.56 -46.33 2.74
N SER A 163 -29.78 -47.25 2.18
CA SER A 163 -30.26 -48.38 1.40
C SER A 163 -31.07 -49.33 2.30
N GLU A 164 -32.36 -49.05 2.46
CA GLU A 164 -33.29 -49.99 3.08
C GLU A 164 -33.61 -51.13 2.12
N LYS A 165 -33.16 -52.30 2.55
CA LYS A 165 -33.38 -53.64 2.03
C LYS A 165 -34.85 -53.90 1.66
N LYS A 166 -35.07 -54.51 0.49
CA LYS A 166 -35.94 -55.68 0.33
C LYS A 166 -35.58 -56.48 -0.91
#